data_AF-A0A6J1V362-F1
#
_entry.id   AF-A0A6J1V362-F1
#
_cell.length_a   1.000
_cell.length_b   1.000
_cell.length_c   1.000
_cell.angle_alpha   90.00
_cell.angle_beta   90.00
_cell.angle_gamma   90.00
#
_symmetry.space_group_name_H-M   'P 1'
#
loop_
_entity.id
_entity.type
_entity.pdbx_description
1 polymer ?
#
loop_
_entity_poly.entity_id
_entity_poly.type
_entity_poly.pdbx_seq_one_letter_code
_entity_poly.pdbx_strand_id
1 'polypeptide(L)'
;MYLSHIRFTHVFTSDLIRAKQTTASILRNSQHCKEIPVKCDARLRERKYGVAEGRPLTDLKAMAKEAGEPYLSFTPPEGETLDEVKARVKDFFEYLCNLVAQEARLEKRVSLGTEADAETAEGSPATSLPNHHGEPESGSNSEGAAGGGLAANILVVSHGAYMRNWIGYFMSDLQCSLPATLTKAELSSVTPNTGISRFIVKLEMKESLLPPRILCLSLNRSDHLRDMSDS
;
A
#
# COMPACT_ATOMS: atom_id res chain seq x y z
N MET A 1 -5.76 -14.74 11.63
CA MET A 1 -4.82 -14.13 10.66
C MET A 1 -5.23 -12.68 10.37
N TYR A 2 -4.31 -11.73 10.58
CA TYR A 2 -4.58 -10.29 10.72
C TYR A 2 -5.29 -9.61 9.54
N LEU A 3 -4.91 -9.92 8.29
CA LEU A 3 -5.45 -9.27 7.08
C LEU A 3 -6.67 -9.99 6.48
N SER A 4 -7.19 -11.04 7.12
CA SER A 4 -8.17 -11.96 6.52
C SER A 4 -9.49 -11.31 6.11
N HIS A 5 -9.98 -10.32 6.87
CA HIS A 5 -11.23 -9.60 6.66
C HIS A 5 -11.11 -8.41 5.69
N ILE A 6 -9.90 -8.11 5.20
CA ILE A 6 -9.68 -6.95 4.33
C ILE A 6 -9.97 -7.33 2.87
N ARG A 7 -10.82 -6.53 2.23
CA ARG A 7 -11.09 -6.60 0.78
C ARG A 7 -10.07 -5.76 0.02
N PHE A 8 -9.11 -6.40 -0.62
CA PHE A 8 -8.20 -5.75 -1.56
C PHE A 8 -8.82 -5.68 -2.95
N THR A 9 -8.65 -4.55 -3.64
CA THR A 9 -9.02 -4.39 -5.06
C THR A 9 -7.85 -4.71 -5.98
N HIS A 10 -6.61 -4.58 -5.47
CA HIS A 10 -5.39 -4.87 -6.21
C HIS A 10 -4.34 -5.50 -5.33
N VAL A 11 -3.52 -6.38 -5.91
CA VAL A 11 -2.37 -6.97 -5.25
C VAL A 11 -1.13 -6.87 -6.15
N PHE A 12 -0.10 -6.22 -5.62
CA PHE A 12 1.22 -6.14 -6.24
C PHE A 12 2.26 -6.82 -5.35
N THR A 13 3.20 -7.51 -5.96
CA THR A 13 4.29 -8.16 -5.23
C THR A 13 5.60 -8.09 -5.99
N SER A 14 6.71 -8.03 -5.27
CA SER A 14 8.02 -8.29 -5.87
C SER A 14 8.02 -9.68 -6.49
N ASP A 15 8.69 -9.79 -7.64
CA ASP A 15 8.83 -11.05 -8.35
C ASP A 15 9.78 -12.06 -7.69
N LEU A 16 10.46 -11.68 -6.60
CA LEU A 16 11.30 -12.56 -5.78
C LEU A 16 10.46 -13.54 -4.94
N ILE A 17 10.93 -14.78 -4.84
CA ILE A 17 10.17 -15.91 -4.26
C ILE A 17 9.64 -15.62 -2.86
N ARG A 18 10.45 -15.02 -1.97
CA ARG A 18 10.03 -14.69 -0.59
C ARG A 18 8.81 -13.77 -0.54
N ALA A 19 8.73 -12.79 -1.44
CA ALA A 19 7.60 -11.88 -1.52
C ALA A 19 6.38 -12.59 -2.10
N LYS A 20 6.54 -13.36 -3.18
CA LYS A 20 5.48 -14.21 -3.75
C LYS A 20 4.89 -15.19 -2.74
N GLN A 21 5.72 -15.87 -1.96
CA GLN A 21 5.29 -16.79 -0.91
C GLN A 21 4.50 -16.07 0.19
N THR A 22 4.97 -14.88 0.59
CA THR A 22 4.27 -14.03 1.58
C THR A 22 2.90 -13.61 1.04
N THR A 23 2.83 -13.14 -0.20
CA THR A 23 1.57 -12.79 -0.88
C THR A 23 0.62 -13.99 -0.94
N ALA A 24 1.10 -15.16 -1.37
CA ALA A 24 0.29 -16.37 -1.44
C ALA A 24 -0.28 -16.77 -0.08
N SER A 25 0.51 -16.65 0.99
CA SER A 25 0.05 -16.91 2.35
C SER A 25 -1.06 -15.95 2.79
N ILE A 26 -0.89 -14.65 2.52
CA ILE A 26 -1.91 -13.62 2.81
C ILE A 26 -3.23 -13.94 2.09
N LEU A 27 -3.17 -14.22 0.78
CA LEU A 27 -4.37 -14.43 -0.04
C LEU A 27 -5.07 -15.75 0.26
N ARG A 28 -4.33 -16.83 0.52
CA ARG A 28 -4.90 -18.13 0.91
C ARG A 28 -5.83 -18.00 2.14
N ASN A 29 -5.50 -17.09 3.04
CA ASN A 29 -6.22 -16.85 4.28
C ASN A 29 -7.18 -15.65 4.22
N SER A 30 -7.35 -15.03 3.04
CA SER A 30 -8.34 -13.97 2.86
C SER A 30 -9.75 -14.57 2.81
N GLN A 31 -10.72 -13.85 3.40
CA GLN A 31 -12.14 -14.18 3.29
C GLN A 31 -12.75 -13.67 1.97
N HIS A 32 -12.08 -12.74 1.27
CA HIS A 32 -12.66 -12.02 0.13
C HIS A 32 -11.83 -12.05 -1.15
N CYS A 33 -10.52 -12.30 -1.06
CA CYS A 33 -9.58 -12.05 -2.16
C CYS A 33 -8.70 -13.27 -2.48
N LYS A 34 -9.22 -14.49 -2.35
CA LYS A 34 -8.43 -15.72 -2.59
C LYS A 34 -7.95 -15.85 -4.04
N GLU A 35 -8.76 -15.39 -4.99
CA GLU A 35 -8.53 -15.53 -6.43
C GLU A 35 -8.16 -14.20 -7.12
N ILE A 36 -7.86 -13.15 -6.34
CA ILE A 36 -7.50 -11.86 -6.91
C ILE A 36 -6.21 -11.99 -7.76
N PRO A 37 -6.18 -11.41 -8.98
CA PRO A 37 -4.97 -11.41 -9.79
C PRO A 37 -3.80 -10.72 -9.07
N VAL A 38 -2.67 -11.41 -8.97
CA VAL A 38 -1.44 -10.88 -8.37
C VAL A 38 -0.53 -10.37 -9.48
N LYS A 39 -0.25 -9.06 -9.47
CA LYS A 39 0.68 -8.42 -10.41
C LYS A 39 2.09 -8.45 -9.84
N CYS A 40 3.00 -9.18 -10.49
CA CYS A 40 4.42 -9.17 -10.13
C CYS A 40 5.12 -7.98 -10.78
N ASP A 41 5.89 -7.20 -10.02
CA ASP A 41 6.60 -6.03 -10.53
C ASP A 41 8.07 -6.04 -10.07
N ALA A 42 9.00 -5.95 -11.02
CA ALA A 42 10.43 -5.96 -10.74
C ALA A 42 10.91 -4.68 -10.02
N ARG A 43 10.16 -3.57 -10.12
CA ARG A 43 10.47 -2.33 -9.39
C ARG A 43 10.28 -2.49 -7.89
N LEU A 44 9.54 -3.50 -7.45
CA LEU A 44 9.36 -3.83 -6.04
C LEU A 44 10.47 -4.71 -5.46
N ARG A 45 11.53 -5.02 -6.21
CA ARG A 45 12.67 -5.81 -5.70
C ARG A 45 13.40 -5.06 -4.59
N GLU A 46 14.05 -5.85 -3.72
CA GLU A 46 14.92 -5.31 -2.68
C GLU A 46 16.06 -4.49 -3.29
N ARG A 47 16.58 -3.54 -2.51
CA ARG A 47 17.83 -2.83 -2.82
C ARG A 47 18.92 -3.84 -3.16
N LYS A 48 19.62 -3.61 -4.28
CA LYS A 48 20.81 -4.41 -4.61
C LYS A 48 21.95 -4.04 -3.69
N TYR A 49 22.64 -5.04 -3.16
CA TYR A 49 23.80 -4.84 -2.29
C TYR A 49 25.12 -5.24 -2.98
N GLY A 50 25.08 -5.55 -4.28
CA GLY A 50 26.27 -5.82 -5.10
C GLY A 50 27.17 -6.88 -4.46
N VAL A 51 28.44 -6.54 -4.25
CA VAL A 51 29.44 -7.44 -3.65
C VAL A 51 29.12 -7.87 -2.20
N ALA A 52 28.17 -7.21 -1.54
CA ALA A 52 27.72 -7.57 -0.20
C ALA A 52 26.51 -8.53 -0.19
N GLU A 53 25.96 -8.91 -1.35
CA GLU A 53 24.88 -9.89 -1.42
C GLU A 53 25.33 -11.28 -0.97
N GLY A 54 24.46 -11.98 -0.24
CA GLY A 54 24.76 -13.30 0.33
C GLY A 54 25.74 -13.29 1.50
N ARG A 55 26.31 -12.13 1.85
CA ARG A 55 27.23 -11.98 2.99
C ARG A 55 26.48 -11.63 4.28
N PRO A 56 27.07 -11.91 5.45
CA PRO A 56 26.52 -11.48 6.73
C PRO A 56 26.35 -9.95 6.81
N LEU A 57 25.31 -9.52 7.53
CA LEU A 57 25.05 -8.09 7.80
C LEU A 57 26.25 -7.39 8.49
N THR A 58 27.03 -8.12 9.28
CA THR A 58 28.25 -7.61 9.91
C THR A 58 29.29 -7.13 8.90
N ASP A 59 29.38 -7.79 7.75
CA ASP A 59 30.33 -7.45 6.70
C ASP A 59 29.94 -6.11 6.06
N LEU A 60 28.66 -5.93 5.73
CA LEU A 60 28.17 -4.67 5.19
C LEU A 60 28.37 -3.51 6.18
N LYS A 61 28.18 -3.75 7.48
CA LYS A 61 28.48 -2.76 8.54
C LYS A 61 29.98 -2.43 8.62
N ALA A 62 30.84 -3.43 8.46
CA ALA A 62 32.29 -3.22 8.44
C ALA A 62 32.71 -2.40 7.21
N MET A 63 32.21 -2.75 6.01
CA MET A 63 32.46 -1.99 4.79
C MET A 63 32.02 -0.52 4.92
N ALA A 64 30.83 -0.27 5.47
CA ALA A 64 30.35 1.09 5.73
C ALA A 64 31.27 1.86 6.70
N LYS A 65 31.70 1.20 7.78
CA LYS A 65 32.62 1.78 8.77
C LYS A 65 33.99 2.11 8.15
N GLU A 66 34.52 1.23 7.32
CA GLU A 66 35.78 1.45 6.59
C GLU A 66 35.68 2.61 5.60
N ALA A 67 34.52 2.78 4.96
CA ALA A 67 34.23 3.92 4.10
C ALA A 67 33.93 5.23 4.86
N GLY A 68 33.78 5.18 6.18
CA GLY A 68 33.40 6.35 7.00
C GLY A 68 31.95 6.80 6.80
N GLU A 69 31.09 5.94 6.23
CA GLU A 69 29.69 6.25 5.93
C GLU A 69 28.73 5.59 6.93
N PRO A 70 27.55 6.20 7.21
CA PRO A 70 26.52 5.53 7.97
C PRO A 70 26.02 4.26 7.26
N TYR A 71 25.93 3.15 7.98
CA TYR A 71 25.52 1.84 7.45
C TYR A 71 24.23 1.86 6.60
N LEU A 72 23.22 2.65 6.99
CA LEU A 72 21.94 2.70 6.27
C LEU A 72 22.01 3.48 4.94
N SER A 73 22.95 4.42 4.82
CA SER A 73 23.17 5.22 3.60
C SER A 73 24.29 4.68 2.72
N PHE A 74 25.17 3.85 3.29
CA PHE A 74 26.28 3.25 2.57
C PHE A 74 25.81 2.46 1.35
N THR A 75 26.51 2.62 0.24
CA THR A 75 26.30 1.86 -1.00
C THR A 75 27.54 1.00 -1.27
N PRO A 76 27.45 -0.33 -1.10
CA PRO A 76 28.56 -1.22 -1.44
C PRO A 76 28.82 -1.19 -2.96
N PRO A 77 30.05 -1.54 -3.42
CA PRO A 77 30.36 -1.67 -4.84
C PRO A 77 29.35 -2.55 -5.57
N GLU A 78 28.95 -2.14 -6.78
CA GLU A 78 27.92 -2.78 -7.61
C GLU A 78 26.51 -2.83 -6.97
N GLY A 79 26.36 -2.25 -5.79
CA GLY A 79 25.08 -2.05 -5.13
C GLY A 79 24.32 -0.88 -5.72
N GLU A 80 23.07 -0.77 -5.28
CA GLU A 80 22.17 0.30 -5.67
C GLU A 80 22.18 1.41 -4.61
N THR A 81 22.27 2.65 -5.04
CA THR A 81 22.19 3.83 -4.18
C THR A 81 20.78 4.05 -3.64
N LEU A 82 20.65 4.82 -2.56
CA LEU A 82 19.32 5.17 -2.02
C LEU A 82 18.47 5.99 -3.01
N ASP A 83 19.10 6.77 -3.88
CA ASP A 83 18.39 7.57 -4.88
C ASP A 83 17.93 6.74 -6.08
N GLU A 84 18.68 5.71 -6.48
CA GLU A 84 18.23 4.75 -7.50
C GLU A 84 17.03 3.92 -6.99
N VAL A 85 17.07 3.47 -5.74
CA VAL A 85 15.91 2.84 -5.10
C VAL A 85 14.72 3.81 -5.08
N LYS A 86 14.94 5.08 -4.70
CA LYS A 86 13.90 6.11 -4.67
C LYS A 86 13.31 6.35 -6.05
N ALA A 87 14.12 6.36 -7.10
CA ALA A 87 13.65 6.53 -8.47
C ALA A 87 12.65 5.43 -8.87
N ARG A 88 12.96 4.17 -8.54
CA ARG A 88 12.02 3.05 -8.79
C ARG A 88 10.78 3.09 -7.91
N VAL A 89 10.91 3.55 -6.66
CA VAL A 89 9.76 3.82 -5.79
C VAL A 89 8.82 4.82 -6.45
N LYS A 90 9.36 5.96 -6.92
CA LYS A 90 8.59 7.02 -7.57
C LYS A 90 7.88 6.50 -8.80
N ASP A 91 8.61 5.82 -9.68
CA ASP A 91 8.05 5.23 -10.90
C ASP A 91 6.91 4.24 -10.61
N PHE A 92 7.10 3.34 -9.63
CA PHE A 92 6.04 2.40 -9.24
C PHE A 92 4.83 3.13 -8.60
N PHE A 93 5.07 4.12 -7.76
CA PHE A 93 4.00 4.86 -7.09
C PHE A 93 3.19 5.73 -8.05
N GLU A 94 3.85 6.40 -9.00
CA GLU A 94 3.19 7.15 -10.08
C GLU A 94 2.34 6.22 -10.95
N TYR A 95 2.87 5.03 -11.28
CA TYR A 95 2.08 3.99 -11.95
C TYR A 95 0.82 3.60 -11.16
N LEU A 96 0.92 3.37 -9.84
CA LEU A 96 -0.24 3.07 -9.00
C LEU A 96 -1.28 4.19 -9.00
N CYS A 97 -0.83 5.44 -8.87
CA CYS A 97 -1.72 6.59 -8.88
C CYS A 97 -2.46 6.71 -10.22
N ASN A 98 -1.73 6.55 -11.34
CA ASN A 98 -2.29 6.57 -12.68
C ASN A 98 -3.30 5.45 -12.91
N LEU A 99 -3.00 4.23 -12.47
CA LEU A 99 -3.90 3.08 -12.59
C LEU A 99 -5.24 3.36 -11.91
N VAL A 100 -5.22 3.74 -10.63
CA VAL A 100 -6.43 4.00 -9.85
C VAL A 100 -7.21 5.19 -10.42
N ALA A 101 -6.50 6.25 -10.85
CA ALA A 101 -7.11 7.41 -11.49
C ALA A 101 -7.84 7.04 -12.79
N GLN A 102 -7.26 6.17 -13.62
CA GLN A 102 -7.87 5.72 -14.86
C GLN A 102 -9.10 4.83 -14.59
N GLU A 103 -8.98 3.85 -13.70
CA GLU A 103 -10.09 2.96 -13.34
C GLU A 103 -11.28 3.74 -12.77
N ALA A 104 -11.03 4.69 -11.85
CA ALA A 104 -12.07 5.55 -11.30
C ALA A 104 -12.75 6.46 -12.35
N ARG A 105 -12.04 6.86 -13.42
CA ARG A 105 -12.63 7.62 -14.54
C ARG A 105 -13.50 6.71 -15.42
N LEU A 106 -13.08 5.48 -15.65
CA LEU A 106 -13.85 4.50 -16.42
C LEU A 106 -15.14 4.13 -15.70
N GLU A 107 -15.08 3.83 -14.41
CA GLU A 107 -16.25 3.51 -13.59
C GLU A 107 -17.29 4.64 -13.64
N LYS A 108 -16.87 5.89 -13.44
CA LYS A 108 -17.77 7.05 -13.55
C LYS A 108 -18.45 7.15 -14.91
N ARG A 109 -17.72 6.90 -16.01
CA ARG A 109 -18.30 6.95 -17.36
C ARG A 109 -19.32 5.84 -17.60
N VAL A 110 -19.08 4.64 -17.08
CA VAL A 110 -20.03 3.53 -17.19
C VAL A 110 -21.30 3.82 -16.38
N SER A 111 -21.17 4.37 -15.17
CA SER A 111 -22.32 4.77 -14.35
C SER A 111 -23.16 5.87 -15.01
N LEU A 112 -22.52 6.88 -15.61
CA LEU A 112 -23.20 7.96 -16.35
C LEU A 112 -23.84 7.49 -17.67
N GLY A 113 -23.24 6.51 -18.35
CA GLY A 113 -23.78 5.96 -19.60
C GLY A 113 -24.98 5.03 -19.38
N THR A 114 -25.09 4.39 -18.21
CA THR A 114 -26.22 3.50 -17.88
C THR A 114 -27.50 4.29 -17.54
N GLU A 115 -27.37 5.52 -17.03
CA GLU A 115 -28.49 6.42 -16.73
C GLU A 115 -29.07 7.10 -17.98
N ALA A 116 -28.25 7.32 -19.02
CA ALA A 116 -28.68 7.99 -20.27
C ALA A 116 -29.51 7.10 -21.21
N ASP A 117 -29.40 5.77 -21.11
CA ASP A 117 -30.17 4.81 -21.93
C ASP A 117 -31.51 4.39 -21.26
N ALA A 118 -31.84 4.94 -20.10
CA ALA A 118 -33.09 4.64 -19.37
C ALA A 118 -34.23 5.66 -19.64
N GLU A 119 -33.98 6.75 -20.37
CA GLU A 119 -34.98 7.78 -20.68
C GLU A 119 -35.58 7.64 -22.09
N THR A 120 -36.22 6.50 -22.40
CA THR A 120 -37.34 6.46 -23.35
C THR A 120 -38.33 5.35 -22.96
N ALA A 121 -39.06 5.56 -21.87
CA ALA A 121 -40.36 4.92 -21.65
C ALA A 121 -41.13 5.68 -20.54
N GLU A 122 -41.73 6.82 -20.89
CA GLU A 122 -42.73 7.45 -20.02
C GLU A 122 -44.08 6.71 -20.08
N GLY A 123 -44.66 6.46 -18.90
CA GLY A 123 -46.03 5.95 -18.73
C GLY A 123 -46.39 5.56 -17.28
N SER A 124 -46.44 6.56 -16.38
CA SER A 124 -46.90 6.53 -14.96
C SER A 124 -48.39 6.07 -14.75
N PRO A 125 -48.98 5.99 -13.51
CA PRO A 125 -48.47 6.28 -12.14
C PRO A 125 -48.81 5.28 -10.98
N ALA A 126 -48.00 5.39 -9.92
CA ALA A 126 -48.23 5.33 -8.46
C ALA A 126 -49.18 4.30 -7.78
N THR A 127 -48.65 3.58 -6.78
CA THR A 127 -49.29 3.42 -5.45
C THR A 127 -48.23 3.21 -4.34
N SER A 128 -48.60 3.61 -3.13
CA SER A 128 -47.82 3.96 -1.93
C SER A 128 -47.31 2.81 -1.04
N LEU A 129 -46.27 3.12 -0.25
CA LEU A 129 -45.66 2.38 0.88
C LEU A 129 -46.64 1.83 1.94
N PRO A 130 -46.22 0.85 2.77
CA PRO A 130 -45.71 1.18 4.11
C PRO A 130 -44.44 0.44 4.59
N ASN A 131 -43.72 1.14 5.49
CA ASN A 131 -42.59 0.76 6.33
C ASN A 131 -42.65 -0.66 6.94
N HIS A 132 -41.50 -1.33 7.01
CA HIS A 132 -41.16 -2.19 8.15
C HIS A 132 -39.68 -2.10 8.50
N HIS A 133 -39.43 -1.78 9.77
CA HIS A 133 -38.13 -1.74 10.43
C HIS A 133 -37.47 -3.13 10.48
N GLY A 134 -36.18 -3.17 10.20
CA GLY A 134 -35.28 -4.27 10.52
C GLY A 134 -33.84 -3.76 10.54
N GLU A 135 -33.34 -3.44 11.73
CA GLU A 135 -31.92 -3.17 11.98
C GLU A 135 -31.07 -4.38 11.58
N PRO A 136 -29.85 -4.14 11.08
CA PRO A 136 -28.74 -5.02 11.38
C PRO A 136 -27.64 -4.29 12.16
N GLU A 137 -27.08 -5.06 13.07
CA GLU A 137 -26.24 -4.65 14.17
C GLU A 137 -24.89 -4.05 13.76
N SER A 138 -24.50 -3.08 14.59
CA SER A 138 -23.23 -2.39 14.72
C SER A 138 -21.97 -3.26 14.50
N GLY A 139 -21.22 -2.96 13.44
CA GLY A 139 -19.82 -3.32 13.28
C GLY A 139 -18.97 -2.05 13.26
N SER A 140 -18.44 -1.66 14.42
CA SER A 140 -17.60 -0.49 14.61
C SER A 140 -16.31 -0.58 13.78
N ASN A 141 -16.13 0.34 12.82
CA ASN A 141 -14.85 0.90 12.39
C ASN A 141 -15.12 2.08 11.44
N SER A 142 -15.64 3.17 12.02
CA SER A 142 -15.68 4.48 11.39
C SER A 142 -14.62 5.37 12.03
N GLU A 143 -13.51 5.59 11.35
CA GLU A 143 -12.62 6.72 11.62
C GLU A 143 -12.27 7.44 10.31
N GLY A 144 -12.74 8.68 10.18
CA GLY A 144 -12.25 9.67 9.22
C GLY A 144 -13.26 10.12 8.17
N ALA A 145 -14.10 11.10 8.51
CA ALA A 145 -15.10 11.71 7.65
C ALA A 145 -14.57 12.27 6.32
N ALA A 146 -15.02 11.66 5.22
CA ALA A 146 -15.50 12.30 3.99
C ALA A 146 -16.32 11.23 3.25
N GLY A 147 -17.59 11.50 2.97
CA GLY A 147 -18.56 10.57 2.38
C GLY A 147 -18.29 10.16 0.92
N GLY A 148 -17.09 9.67 0.62
CA GLY A 148 -16.75 9.00 -0.63
C GLY A 148 -15.97 7.74 -0.30
N GLY A 149 -16.47 6.58 -0.74
CA GLY A 149 -15.78 5.31 -0.58
C GLY A 149 -14.36 5.33 -1.17
N LEU A 150 -13.49 4.45 -0.68
CA LEU A 150 -12.15 4.28 -1.26
C LEU A 150 -12.28 3.74 -2.69
N ALA A 151 -11.71 4.43 -3.67
CA ALA A 151 -11.66 3.96 -5.07
C ALA A 151 -10.84 2.67 -5.22
N ALA A 152 -9.84 2.47 -4.37
CA ALA A 152 -9.05 1.24 -4.33
C ALA A 152 -8.50 0.95 -2.93
N ASN A 153 -8.32 -0.34 -2.63
CA ASN A 153 -7.61 -0.81 -1.44
C ASN A 153 -6.51 -1.79 -1.91
N ILE A 154 -5.26 -1.31 -1.93
CA ILE A 154 -4.15 -1.98 -2.62
C ILE A 154 -3.23 -2.66 -1.61
N LEU A 155 -2.95 -3.95 -1.82
CA LEU A 155 -1.90 -4.67 -1.10
C LEU A 155 -0.60 -4.63 -1.92
N VAL A 156 0.49 -4.20 -1.28
CA VAL A 156 1.85 -4.27 -1.87
C VAL A 156 2.75 -5.08 -0.95
N VAL A 157 3.40 -6.12 -1.50
CA VAL A 157 4.37 -6.96 -0.77
C VAL A 157 5.77 -6.76 -1.37
N SER A 158 6.70 -6.25 -0.57
CA SER A 158 8.08 -5.94 -0.98
C SER A 158 9.05 -6.24 0.18
N HIS A 159 10.14 -5.48 0.30
CA HIS A 159 11.29 -5.77 1.13
C HIS A 159 11.70 -4.58 2.00
N GLY A 160 12.53 -4.83 3.02
CA GLY A 160 12.75 -3.88 4.10
C GLY A 160 13.46 -2.60 3.67
N ALA A 161 14.53 -2.68 2.87
CA ALA A 161 15.24 -1.47 2.44
C ALA A 161 14.44 -0.68 1.41
N TYR A 162 13.78 -1.37 0.47
CA TYR A 162 12.85 -0.75 -0.47
C TYR A 162 11.70 -0.02 0.24
N MET A 163 11.00 -0.67 1.16
CA MET A 163 9.86 -0.08 1.89
C MET A 163 10.30 1.10 2.76
N ARG A 164 11.47 1.02 3.42
CA ARG A 164 12.02 2.15 4.17
C ARG A 164 12.26 3.36 3.28
N ASN A 165 12.83 3.14 2.10
CA ASN A 165 13.11 4.21 1.15
C ASN A 165 11.79 4.82 0.60
N TRP A 166 10.76 3.99 0.39
CA TRP A 166 9.43 4.46 0.03
C TRP A 166 8.77 5.31 1.12
N ILE A 167 8.80 4.84 2.37
CA ILE A 167 8.28 5.62 3.50
C ILE A 167 9.05 6.94 3.63
N GLY A 168 10.37 6.92 3.42
CA GLY A 168 11.20 8.13 3.35
C GLY A 168 10.74 9.11 2.27
N TYR A 169 10.48 8.63 1.05
CA TYR A 169 9.92 9.44 -0.03
C TYR A 169 8.56 10.07 0.35
N PHE A 170 7.66 9.30 0.98
CA PHE A 170 6.39 9.84 1.46
C PHE A 170 6.55 10.97 2.48
N MET A 171 7.50 10.82 3.42
CA MET A 171 7.71 11.81 4.47
C MET A 171 8.44 13.05 3.98
N SER A 172 9.56 12.86 3.28
CA SER A 172 10.47 13.94 2.91
C SER A 172 10.02 14.69 1.67
N ASP A 173 9.53 13.98 0.65
CA ASP A 173 9.24 14.58 -0.66
C ASP A 173 7.74 14.93 -0.80
N LEU A 174 6.85 14.04 -0.32
CA LEU A 174 5.39 14.21 -0.43
C LEU A 174 4.72 14.79 0.81
N GLN A 175 5.49 15.14 1.85
CA GLN A 175 4.99 15.79 3.07
C GLN A 175 3.83 15.03 3.72
N CYS A 176 3.98 13.70 3.84
CA CYS A 176 3.00 12.81 4.44
C CYS A 176 2.55 13.30 5.82
N SER A 177 1.24 13.39 6.02
CA SER A 177 0.66 13.66 7.34
C SER A 177 0.78 12.43 8.22
N LEU A 178 1.27 12.60 9.44
CA LEU A 178 1.48 11.52 10.41
C LEU A 178 0.41 11.56 11.50
N PRO A 179 -0.01 10.41 12.06
CA PRO A 179 -0.87 10.38 13.24
C PRO A 179 -0.18 11.06 14.42
N ALA A 180 -0.94 11.80 15.24
CA ALA A 180 -0.40 12.44 16.44
C ALA A 180 0.18 11.43 17.45
N THR A 181 -0.26 10.17 17.39
CA THR A 181 0.18 9.06 18.23
C THR A 181 1.50 8.43 17.78
N LEU A 182 1.99 8.78 16.58
CA LEU A 182 3.15 8.13 16.00
C LEU A 182 4.45 8.71 16.59
N THR A 183 5.25 7.86 17.22
CA THR A 183 6.47 8.28 17.91
C THR A 183 7.67 8.43 16.96
N LYS A 184 8.66 9.26 17.35
CA LYS A 184 9.94 9.37 16.63
C LYS A 184 10.70 8.03 16.56
N ALA A 185 10.51 7.16 17.54
CA ALA A 185 11.07 5.82 17.57
C ALA A 185 10.45 4.91 16.48
N GLU A 186 9.13 4.94 16.31
CA GLU A 186 8.44 4.17 15.26
C GLU A 186 8.81 4.64 13.85
N LEU A 187 9.00 5.94 13.66
CA LEU A 187 9.52 6.53 12.41
C LEU A 187 10.92 6.05 12.07
N SER A 188 11.75 5.79 13.09
CA SER A 188 13.14 5.35 12.93
C SER A 188 13.27 3.82 12.95
N SER A 189 12.19 3.11 13.23
CA SER A 189 12.20 1.66 13.42
C SER A 189 12.45 0.92 12.10
N VAL A 190 13.17 -0.20 12.20
CA VAL A 190 13.35 -1.13 11.09
C VAL A 190 12.06 -1.89 10.88
N THR A 191 11.58 -1.96 9.64
CA THR A 191 10.43 -2.80 9.27
C THR A 191 10.73 -4.25 9.64
N PRO A 192 9.99 -4.86 10.58
CA PRO A 192 10.15 -6.28 10.87
C PRO A 192 9.67 -7.11 9.67
N ASN A 193 10.08 -8.38 9.60
CA ASN A 193 9.52 -9.30 8.61
C ASN A 193 8.00 -9.33 8.77
N THR A 194 7.27 -9.17 7.67
CA THR A 194 5.80 -9.05 7.65
C THR A 194 5.23 -7.84 8.42
N GLY A 195 6.05 -6.83 8.72
CA GLY A 195 5.57 -5.56 9.25
C GLY A 195 4.61 -4.86 8.27
N ILE A 196 3.52 -4.31 8.80
CA ILE A 196 2.44 -3.73 8.00
C ILE A 196 2.42 -2.22 8.20
N SER A 197 2.54 -1.47 7.11
CA SER A 197 2.35 -0.03 7.07
C SER A 197 1.13 0.30 6.24
N ARG A 198 0.30 1.26 6.69
CA ARG A 198 -0.94 1.62 6.02
C ARG A 198 -1.01 3.12 5.78
N PHE A 199 -1.38 3.50 4.55
CA PHE A 199 -1.51 4.88 4.12
C PHE A 199 -2.83 5.07 3.37
N ILE A 200 -3.39 6.27 3.46
CA ILE A 200 -4.43 6.78 2.57
C ILE A 200 -3.77 7.73 1.59
N VAL A 201 -3.96 7.47 0.30
CA VAL A 201 -3.48 8.31 -0.80
C VAL A 201 -4.67 9.02 -1.40
N LYS A 202 -4.71 10.35 -1.27
CA LYS A 202 -5.75 11.18 -1.88
C LYS A 202 -5.22 11.76 -3.18
N LEU A 203 -5.84 11.37 -4.29
CA LEU A 203 -5.54 11.87 -5.61
C LEU A 203 -6.50 13.00 -5.96
N GLU A 204 -5.97 14.18 -6.28
CA GLU A 204 -6.75 15.28 -6.83
C GLU A 204 -6.61 15.27 -8.35
N MET A 205 -7.72 15.00 -9.04
CA MET A 205 -7.76 14.97 -10.49
C MET A 205 -8.23 16.32 -11.03
N LYS A 206 -7.29 17.13 -11.51
CA LYS A 206 -7.57 18.29 -12.38
C LYS A 206 -7.19 17.92 -13.83
N GLU A 207 -6.86 18.90 -14.67
CA GLU A 207 -6.36 18.68 -16.04
C GLU A 207 -5.11 17.75 -16.06
N SER A 208 -4.30 17.81 -14.99
CA SER A 208 -3.25 16.85 -14.68
C SER A 208 -3.41 16.31 -13.24
N LEU A 209 -2.73 15.19 -12.94
CA LEU A 209 -2.65 14.70 -11.57
C LEU A 209 -1.77 15.65 -10.75
N LEU A 210 -2.36 16.29 -9.75
CA LEU A 210 -1.61 17.04 -8.76
C LEU A 210 -0.83 16.09 -7.84
N PRO A 211 0.23 16.56 -7.16
CA PRO A 211 0.93 15.77 -6.16
C PRO A 211 -0.07 15.19 -5.14
N PRO A 212 -0.01 13.87 -4.88
CA PRO A 212 -0.99 13.22 -4.02
C PRO A 212 -0.80 13.62 -2.57
N ARG A 213 -1.90 13.77 -1.83
CA ARG A 213 -1.84 13.97 -0.38
C ARG A 213 -1.77 12.61 0.31
N ILE A 214 -0.72 12.39 1.08
CA ILE A 214 -0.49 11.13 1.78
C ILE A 214 -0.82 11.29 3.26
N LEU A 215 -1.66 10.40 3.78
CA LEU A 215 -1.95 10.27 5.20
C LEU A 215 -1.47 8.92 5.68
N CYS A 216 -0.49 8.90 6.57
CA CYS A 216 -0.06 7.68 7.26
C CYS A 216 -1.11 7.32 8.32
N LEU A 217 -1.52 6.05 8.36
CA LEU A 217 -2.37 5.51 9.41
C LEU A 217 -1.53 4.71 10.43
N SER A 218 -0.56 3.93 9.94
CA SER A 218 0.33 3.13 10.79
C SER A 218 1.62 2.77 10.06
N LEU A 219 2.70 2.57 10.81
CA LEU A 219 3.99 2.12 10.29
C LEU A 219 4.44 0.85 11.00
N ASN A 220 5.00 -0.09 10.24
CA ASN A 220 5.74 -1.24 10.75
C ASN A 220 4.99 -2.06 11.82
N ARG A 221 3.65 -2.08 11.78
CA ARG A 221 2.82 -2.80 12.75
C ARG A 221 3.13 -4.30 12.67
N SER A 222 3.32 -4.90 13.83
CA SER A 222 3.75 -6.30 13.99
C SER A 222 3.01 -6.99 15.13
N ASP A 223 1.86 -6.47 15.54
CA ASP A 223 1.08 -7.05 16.65
C ASP A 223 0.68 -8.49 16.35
N HIS A 224 0.44 -8.81 15.08
CA HIS A 224 0.15 -10.16 14.60
C HIS A 224 1.32 -11.15 14.76
N LEU A 225 2.51 -10.67 15.11
CA LEU A 225 3.67 -11.50 15.43
C LEU A 225 3.80 -11.79 16.93
N ARG A 226 3.17 -11.00 17.80
CA ARG A 226 3.24 -11.18 19.26
C ARG A 226 2.54 -12.47 19.69
N ASP A 227 1.52 -12.90 18.95
CA ASP A 227 0.82 -14.16 19.19
C ASP A 227 1.64 -15.40 18.78
N MET A 228 2.81 -15.23 18.15
CA MET A 228 3.68 -16.36 17.75
C MET A 228 4.90 -16.57 18.67
N SER A 229 5.13 -15.70 19.65
CA SER A 229 6.23 -15.84 20.61
C SER A 229 5.96 -16.82 21.76
N ASP A 230 4.74 -17.36 21.84
CA ASP A 230 4.30 -18.31 22.88
C ASP A 230 4.02 -19.72 22.30
N SER A 231 4.67 -20.13 21.21
CA SER A 231 4.48 -21.45 20.57
C SER A 231 5.78 -22.17 20.26
#